data_AF-A0A7J3FNW2-F1
#
_entry.id   AF-A0A7J3FNW2-F1
#
_cell.length_a   1.000
_cell.length_b   1.000
_cell.length_c   1.000
_cell.angle_alpha   90.00
_cell.angle_beta   90.00
_cell.angle_gamma   90.00
#
_symmetry.space_group_name_H-M   'P 1'
#
loop_
_entity.id
_entity.type
_entity.pdbx_description
1 polymer ?
#
loop_
_entity_poly.entity_id
_entity_poly.type
_entity_poly.pdbx_seq_one_letter_code
_entity_poly.pdbx_strand_id
1 'polypeptide(L)' 'MSGIKRVPTGISGLDEVLGGGFPRGSLVILAGNPGTGKTIFSATFLYNGIINL' A
#
# COMPACT_ATOMS: atom_id res chain seq x y z
N MET A 1 -17.57 -1.02 -17.96
CA MET A 1 -16.24 -0.51 -17.57
C MET A 1 -15.69 -1.41 -16.50
N SER A 2 -14.65 -2.21 -16.77
CA SER A 2 -14.00 -3.02 -15.73
C SER A 2 -13.16 -2.10 -14.84
N GLY A 3 -13.58 -1.88 -13.59
CA GLY A 3 -12.78 -1.14 -12.62
C GLY A 3 -11.44 -1.83 -12.34
N ILE A 4 -10.39 -1.04 -12.10
CA ILE A 4 -9.08 -1.57 -11.72
C ILE A 4 -9.21 -2.25 -10.35
N LYS A 5 -8.89 -3.56 -10.27
CA LYS A 5 -8.83 -4.28 -8.99
C LYS A 5 -7.71 -3.69 -8.13
N ARG A 6 -7.96 -3.46 -6.85
CA ARG A 6 -7.00 -2.88 -5.90
C ARG A 6 -6.65 -3.86 -4.78
N VAL A 7 -5.49 -3.63 -4.17
CA VAL A 7 -4.96 -4.37 -3.02
C VAL A 7 -4.88 -3.40 -1.85
N PRO A 8 -5.68 -3.60 -0.79
CA PRO A 8 -5.62 -2.78 0.42
C PRO A 8 -4.23 -2.82 1.05
N THR A 9 -3.81 -1.71 1.65
CA THR A 9 -2.54 -1.61 2.38
C THR A 9 -2.68 -1.98 3.85
N GLY A 10 -3.89 -1.88 4.40
CA GLY A 10 -4.16 -2.06 5.84
C GLY A 10 -3.57 -0.95 6.70
N ILE A 11 -3.04 0.12 6.11
CA ILE A 11 -2.52 1.29 6.82
C ILE A 11 -3.67 2.27 7.02
N SER A 12 -3.95 2.61 8.28
CA SER A 12 -5.05 3.51 8.65
C SER A 12 -5.02 4.82 7.87
N GLY A 13 -6.14 5.16 7.23
CA GLY A 13 -6.32 6.36 6.42
C GLY A 13 -5.69 6.31 5.02
N LEU A 14 -4.68 5.47 4.78
CA LEU A 14 -4.01 5.42 3.49
C LEU A 14 -4.88 4.81 2.39
N ASP A 15 -5.61 3.74 2.71
CA ASP A 15 -6.47 3.08 1.73
C ASP A 15 -7.58 4.01 1.23
N GLU A 16 -8.12 4.87 2.08
CA GLU A 16 -9.08 5.91 1.69
C GLU A 16 -8.46 6.91 0.71
N VAL A 17 -7.27 7.42 1.02
CA VAL A 17 -6.52 8.34 0.14
C VAL A 17 -6.21 7.71 -1.22
N LEU A 18 -5.92 6.40 -1.26
CA LEU A 18 -5.61 5.67 -2.49
C LEU A 18 -6.86 5.16 -3.24
N GLY A 19 -8.06 5.31 -2.68
CA GLY A 19 -9.30 4.81 -3.25
C GLY A 19 -9.43 3.28 -3.18
N GLY A 20 -9.02 2.68 -2.07
CA GLY A 20 -9.04 1.24 -1.79
C GLY A 20 -7.70 0.52 -1.91
N GLY A 21 -6.58 1.28 -1.89
CA GLY A 21 -5.22 0.74 -1.95
C GLY A 21 -4.60 0.72 -3.35
N PHE A 22 -3.53 -0.04 -3.54
CA PHE A 22 -2.73 -0.03 -4.77
C PHE A 22 -3.39 -0.80 -5.92
N PRO A 23 -3.26 -0.35 -7.18
CA PRO A 23 -3.66 -1.13 -8.35
C PRO A 23 -3.00 -2.52 -8.37
N ARG A 24 -3.81 -3.58 -8.50
CA ARG A 24 -3.30 -4.96 -8.53
C ARG A 24 -2.43 -5.19 -9.76
N GLY A 25 -1.24 -5.75 -9.56
CA GLY A 25 -0.28 -6.02 -10.64
C GLY A 25 0.51 -4.80 -11.11
N SER A 26 0.52 -3.72 -10.32
CA SER A 26 1.32 -2.53 -10.62
C SER A 26 2.69 -2.55 -9.93
N LEU A 27 3.62 -1.72 -10.45
CA LEU A 27 4.87 -1.36 -9.78
C LEU A 27 4.66 -0.02 -9.08
N VAL A 28 4.89 0.03 -7.77
CA VAL A 28 4.75 1.25 -6.96
C VAL A 28 6.13 1.71 -6.49
N ILE A 29 6.48 2.97 -6.76
CA ILE A 29 7.73 3.57 -6.30
C ILE A 29 7.46 4.34 -5.00
N LEU A 30 8.15 3.94 -3.93
CA LEU A 30 8.12 4.65 -2.64
C LEU A 30 9.37 5.51 -2.48
N ALA A 31 9.21 6.83 -2.60
CA ALA A 31 10.31 7.80 -2.55
C ALA A 31 10.24 8.70 -1.31
N GLY A 32 11.39 9.19 -0.85
CA GLY A 32 11.52 10.09 0.30
C GLY A 32 12.95 10.17 0.84
N ASN A 33 13.25 11.20 1.63
CA ASN A 33 14.57 11.41 2.25
C ASN A 33 14.96 10.28 3.22
N PRO A 34 16.25 10.15 3.61
CA PRO A 34 16.64 9.23 4.67
C PRO A 34 15.83 9.43 5.96
N GLY A 35 15.48 8.36 6.66
CA GLY A 35 14.70 8.43 7.90
C GLY A 35 13.19 8.64 7.76
N THR A 36 12.64 8.80 6.55
CA THR A 36 11.18 9.03 6.35
C THR A 36 10.31 7.76 6.45
N GLY A 37 10.85 6.66 6.97
CA GLY A 37 10.07 5.44 7.22
C GLY A 37 9.75 4.56 6.00
N LYS A 38 10.42 4.71 4.85
CA LYS A 38 10.18 3.87 3.65
C LYS A 38 10.24 2.36 3.94
N THR A 39 11.29 1.91 4.63
CA THR A 39 11.45 0.49 5.01
C THR A 39 10.34 0.04 5.97
N ILE A 40 9.99 0.89 6.94
CA ILE A 40 8.91 0.60 7.89
C ILE A 40 7.57 0.48 7.15
N PHE A 41 7.28 1.42 6.24
CA PHE A 41 6.09 1.39 5.39
C PHE A 41 6.00 0.07 4.60
N SER A 42 7.08 -0.32 3.93
CA SER A 42 7.11 -1.58 3.16
C SER A 42 6.89 -2.79 4.05
N ALA A 43 7.52 -2.85 5.23
CA ALA A 43 7.34 -3.93 6.18
C ALA A 43 5.91 -3.99 6.72
N THR A 44 5.31 -2.85 7.06
CA THR A 44 3.92 -2.76 7.52
C THR A 44 2.94 -3.23 6.44
N PHE A 45 3.15 -2.84 5.18
CA PHE A 45 2.34 -3.32 4.06
C PHE A 45 2.40 -4.85 3.92
N LEU A 46 3.61 -5.44 4.00
CA LEU A 46 3.78 -6.90 3.94
C LEU A 46 3.14 -7.60 5.14
N TYR A 47 3.38 -7.09 6.35
CA TYR A 47 2.80 -7.63 7.58
C TYR A 47 1.27 -7.63 7.50
N ASN A 48 0.66 -6.49 7.17
CA ASN A 48 -0.78 -6.37 6.98
C ASN A 48 -1.31 -7.31 5.89
N GLY A 49 -0.55 -7.50 4.82
CA GLY A 49 -0.89 -8.44 3.76
C GLY A 49 -0.81 -9.91 4.17
N ILE A 50 -0.13 -10.25 5.27
CA ILE A 50 -0.12 -11.60 5.84
C ILE A 50 -1.27 -11.79 6.83
N ILE A 51 -1.59 -10.77 7.64
CA ILE A 51 -2.56 -10.92 8.73
C ILE A 51 -4.00 -10.53 8.34
N ASN A 52 -4.20 -9.76 7.27
CA ASN A 52 -5.52 -9.20 6.91
C ASN A 52 -5.99 -9.57 5.49
N LEU A 53 -5.18 -10.27 4.70
CA LEU A 53 -5.49 -10.71 3.31
C LEU A 53 -5.25 -12.21 3.17
#